data_AF-A0A918KUT9-F1
#
_entry.id   AF-A0A918KUT9-F1
#
_cell.length_a   1.000
_cell.length_b   1.000
_cell.length_c   1.000
_cell.angle_alpha   90.00
_cell.angle_beta   90.00
_cell.angle_gamma   90.00
#
_symmetry.space_group_name_H-M   'P 1'
#
loop_
_entity.id
_entity.type
_entity.pdbx_description
1 polymer ?
#
loop_
_entity_poly.entity_id
_entity_poly.type
_entity_poly.pdbx_seq_one_letter_code
_entity_poly.pdbx_strand_id
1 'polypeptide(L)'
;MTEELQRDKIFVPSGVSGKLKIVLHDVSGTLIRALGTIERRGYDYRDVHCTQRVDGDFDLLVAVEDTGGPNDLDTLCLQLERLYNVVSAEKVGRRKRAERA
;
A
#
# COMPACT_ATOMS: atom_id res chain seq x y z
N MET A 1 -41.27 -7.63 1.77
CA MET A 1 -40.47 -6.60 1.11
C MET A 1 -39.02 -7.06 1.22
N THR A 2 -38.57 -7.86 0.27
CA THR A 2 -37.23 -8.45 0.22
C THR A 2 -36.29 -7.40 -0.33
N GLU A 3 -35.41 -6.88 0.53
CA GLU A 3 -34.26 -6.08 0.08
C GLU A 3 -33.39 -6.98 -0.79
N GLU A 4 -33.40 -6.73 -2.09
CA GLU A 4 -32.46 -7.30 -3.04
C GLU A 4 -31.05 -6.97 -2.54
N LEU A 5 -30.37 -7.97 -1.96
CA LEU A 5 -28.92 -7.96 -1.80
C LEU A 5 -28.35 -7.54 -3.15
N GLN A 6 -27.75 -6.36 -3.19
CA GLN A 6 -27.08 -5.84 -4.36
C GLN A 6 -26.16 -6.92 -4.91
N ARG A 7 -26.49 -7.36 -6.13
CA ARG A 7 -25.82 -8.41 -6.89
C ARG A 7 -24.32 -8.42 -6.67
N ASP A 8 -23.81 -9.63 -6.46
CA ASP A 8 -22.41 -10.03 -6.63
C ASP A 8 -21.71 -9.23 -7.71
N LYS A 9 -20.99 -8.18 -7.31
CA LYS A 9 -19.84 -7.73 -8.10
C LYS A 9 -18.77 -8.77 -7.83
N ILE A 10 -18.67 -9.74 -8.73
CA ILE A 10 -17.47 -10.57 -8.82
C ILE A 10 -16.33 -9.58 -9.09
N PHE A 11 -15.62 -9.19 -8.02
CA PHE A 11 -14.43 -8.38 -8.09
C PHE A 11 -13.38 -9.25 -8.76
N VAL A 12 -13.10 -8.97 -10.04
CA VAL A 12 -12.08 -9.68 -10.79
C VAL A 12 -10.75 -9.01 -10.45
N PRO A 13 -9.81 -9.71 -9.78
CA PRO A 13 -8.48 -9.17 -9.54
C PRO A 13 -7.85 -8.77 -10.87
N SER A 14 -7.29 -7.56 -10.95
CA SER A 14 -6.58 -7.14 -12.17
C SER A 14 -5.19 -7.76 -12.31
N GLY A 15 -4.71 -8.41 -11.25
CA GLY A 15 -3.35 -8.95 -11.16
C GLY A 15 -2.29 -7.88 -10.93
N VAL A 16 -2.67 -6.61 -10.74
CA VAL A 16 -1.74 -5.54 -10.38
C VAL A 16 -1.15 -5.84 -9.00
N SER A 17 0.16 -5.99 -8.94
CA SER A 17 0.89 -6.23 -7.71
C SER A 17 2.21 -5.47 -7.72
N GLY A 18 2.76 -5.23 -6.54
CA GLY A 18 4.01 -4.50 -6.42
C GLY A 18 4.47 -4.38 -4.98
N LYS A 19 5.63 -3.77 -4.79
CA LYS A 19 6.12 -3.39 -3.48
C LYS A 19 6.10 -1.87 -3.39
N LEU A 20 5.58 -1.34 -2.29
CA LEU A 20 5.57 0.08 -2.00
C LEU A 20 6.59 0.39 -0.91
N LYS A 21 7.17 1.58 -1.00
CA LYS A 21 7.91 2.24 0.08
C LYS A 21 7.15 3.50 0.46
N ILE A 22 6.76 3.57 1.72
CA ILE A 22 6.03 4.69 2.28
C ILE A 22 6.88 5.26 3.40
N VAL A 23 7.11 6.56 3.38
CA VAL A 23 7.90 7.26 4.40
C VAL A 23 6.93 7.91 5.38
N LEU A 24 7.07 7.61 6.67
CA LEU A 24 6.21 8.11 7.72
C LEU A 24 7.01 9.01 8.68
N HIS A 25 6.46 10.17 9.03
CA HIS A 25 7.05 11.03 10.08
C HIS A 25 6.89 10.43 11.49
N ASP A 26 5.86 9.61 11.69
CA ASP A 26 5.57 8.91 12.94
C ASP A 26 4.84 7.60 12.63
N VAL A 27 5.08 6.56 13.42
CA VAL A 27 4.40 5.26 13.29
C VAL A 27 3.04 5.28 13.95
N SER A 28 2.88 6.04 15.05
CA SER A 28 1.74 5.96 15.94
C SER A 28 0.45 6.35 15.22
N GLY A 29 -0.39 5.35 14.95
CA GLY A 29 -1.63 5.51 14.18
C GLY A 29 -1.44 5.75 12.67
N THR A 30 -0.34 6.33 12.22
CA THR A 30 -0.05 6.50 10.78
C THR A 30 0.13 5.17 10.07
N LEU A 31 0.82 4.20 10.69
CA LEU A 31 1.00 2.87 10.14
C LEU A 31 -0.36 2.18 9.88
N ILE A 32 -1.25 2.21 10.87
CA ILE A 32 -2.60 1.62 10.78
C ILE A 32 -3.41 2.33 9.69
N ARG A 33 -3.31 3.66 9.60
CA ARG A 33 -4.01 4.44 8.56
C ARG A 33 -3.49 4.12 7.17
N ALA A 34 -2.19 3.97 6.98
CA ALA A 34 -1.59 3.60 5.70
C ALA A 34 -2.05 2.20 5.27
N LEU A 35 -1.87 1.18 6.12
CA LEU A 35 -2.28 -0.20 5.83
C LEU A 35 -3.78 -0.32 5.60
N GLY A 36 -4.60 0.28 6.46
CA GLY A 36 -6.05 0.27 6.26
C GLY A 36 -6.49 1.03 5.01
N THR A 37 -5.70 2.02 4.54
CA THR A 37 -6.00 2.70 3.26
C THR A 37 -5.70 1.79 2.08
N ILE A 38 -4.64 0.98 2.13
CA ILE A 38 -4.34 -0.04 1.12
C ILE A 38 -5.53 -1.02 1.01
N GLU A 39 -5.97 -1.60 2.13
CA GLU A 39 -7.14 -2.51 2.17
C GLU A 39 -8.42 -1.87 1.65
N ARG A 40 -8.77 -0.66 2.14
CA ARG A 40 -9.99 0.06 1.70
C ARG A 40 -9.99 0.44 0.23
N ARG A 41 -8.82 0.44 -0.42
CA ARG A 41 -8.68 0.69 -1.86
C ARG A 41 -8.72 -0.59 -2.69
N GLY A 42 -8.95 -1.74 -2.06
CA GLY A 42 -9.12 -3.02 -2.76
C GLY A 42 -7.80 -3.73 -3.03
N TYR A 43 -6.80 -3.53 -2.17
CA TYR A 43 -5.53 -4.26 -2.21
C TYR A 43 -5.37 -5.08 -0.94
N ASP A 44 -4.95 -6.34 -1.09
CA ASP A 44 -4.35 -7.11 -0.01
C ASP A 44 -2.89 -6.67 0.19
N TYR A 45 -2.34 -6.86 1.39
CA TYR A 45 -0.93 -6.60 1.64
C TYR A 45 -0.23 -7.68 2.45
N ARG A 46 1.05 -7.86 2.16
CA ARG A 46 1.94 -8.86 2.77
C ARG A 46 3.34 -8.26 2.96
N ASP A 47 4.23 -8.99 3.64
CA ASP A 47 5.63 -8.62 3.84
C ASP A 47 5.84 -7.18 4.38
N VAL A 48 5.08 -6.84 5.42
CA VAL A 48 5.12 -5.51 6.06
C VAL A 48 6.39 -5.38 6.91
N HIS A 49 7.27 -4.45 6.52
CA HIS A 49 8.48 -4.10 7.26
C HIS A 49 8.48 -2.61 7.55
N CYS A 50 8.54 -2.24 8.83
CA CYS A 50 8.68 -0.86 9.26
C CYS A 50 10.04 -0.68 9.94
N THR A 51 10.85 0.25 9.47
CA THR A 51 12.20 0.48 10.01
C THR A 51 12.41 1.97 10.27
N GLN A 52 12.84 2.31 11.49
CA GLN A 52 13.20 3.68 11.82
C GLN A 52 14.50 4.06 11.13
N ARG A 53 14.51 5.23 10.50
CA ARG A 53 15.67 5.85 9.89
C ARG A 53 16.46 6.67 10.91
N VAL A 54 17.68 7.04 10.55
CA VAL A 54 18.56 7.87 11.38
C VAL A 54 17.99 9.28 11.58
N ASP A 55 17.23 9.80 10.61
CA ASP A 55 16.59 11.12 10.67
C ASP A 55 15.30 11.14 11.53
N GLY A 56 14.88 10.00 12.07
CA GLY A 56 13.70 9.86 12.91
C GLY A 56 12.44 9.43 12.16
N ASP A 57 12.44 9.50 10.82
CA ASP A 57 11.34 9.00 9.99
C ASP A 57 11.33 7.47 9.94
N PHE A 58 10.30 6.90 9.33
CA PHE A 58 10.13 5.46 9.20
C PHE A 58 9.93 5.05 7.76
N ASP A 59 10.68 4.04 7.33
CA ASP A 59 10.43 3.33 6.08
C ASP A 59 9.46 2.19 6.32
N LEU A 60 8.26 2.32 5.76
CA LEU A 60 7.29 1.25 5.63
C LEU A 60 7.41 0.63 4.22
N LEU A 61 7.92 -0.60 4.18
CA LEU A 61 7.96 -1.43 2.99
C LEU A 61 6.83 -2.46 3.05
N VAL A 62 6.03 -2.55 2.00
CA VAL A 62 4.87 -3.44 1.97
C VAL A 62 4.65 -3.99 0.57
N ALA A 63 4.42 -5.30 0.44
CA ALA A 63 3.97 -5.91 -0.79
C ALA A 63 2.44 -5.79 -0.89
N VAL A 64 1.93 -5.43 -2.05
CA VAL A 64 0.50 -5.26 -2.31
C VAL A 64 0.07 -6.06 -3.52
N GLU A 65 -1.13 -6.62 -3.44
CA GLU A 65 -1.77 -7.40 -4.50
C GLU A 65 -3.20 -6.90 -4.66
N ASP A 66 -3.58 -6.55 -5.88
CA ASP A 66 -4.93 -6.11 -6.18
C ASP A 66 -5.94 -7.23 -5.96
N THR A 67 -6.96 -6.97 -5.15
CA THR A 67 -8.10 -7.86 -4.95
C THR A 67 -9.36 -7.37 -5.67
N GLY A 68 -9.24 -6.34 -6.51
CA GLY A 68 -10.23 -5.71 -7.38
C GLY A 68 -10.38 -4.19 -7.16
N GLY A 69 -9.44 -3.58 -6.44
CA GLY A 69 -9.21 -2.14 -6.42
C GLY A 69 -8.91 -1.53 -7.80
N PRO A 70 -8.65 -0.21 -7.88
CA PRO A 70 -8.25 0.41 -9.13
C PRO A 70 -6.93 -0.21 -9.61
N ASN A 71 -6.82 -0.51 -10.89
CA ASN A 71 -5.67 -1.22 -11.48
C ASN A 71 -4.40 -0.33 -11.62
N ASP A 72 -4.15 0.55 -10.66
CA ASP A 72 -3.09 1.54 -10.73
C ASP A 72 -2.47 1.86 -9.35
N LEU A 73 -1.26 1.37 -9.14
CA LEU A 73 -0.47 1.62 -7.94
C LEU A 73 -0.01 3.08 -7.83
N ASP A 74 0.07 3.84 -8.92
CA ASP A 74 0.42 5.27 -8.86
C ASP A 74 -0.71 6.07 -8.20
N THR A 75 -1.96 5.75 -8.56
CA THR A 75 -3.14 6.29 -7.86
C THR A 75 -3.14 5.93 -6.38
N LEU A 76 -2.78 4.69 -6.00
CA LEU A 76 -2.66 4.30 -4.60
C LEU A 76 -1.57 5.11 -3.87
N CYS A 77 -0.41 5.33 -4.49
CA CYS A 77 0.67 6.16 -3.91
C CYS A 77 0.20 7.60 -3.66
N LEU A 78 -0.45 8.23 -4.65
CA LEU A 78 -0.99 9.58 -4.52
C LEU A 78 -2.06 9.69 -3.41
N GLN A 79 -2.80 8.62 -3.16
CA GLN A 79 -3.79 8.58 -2.07
C GLN A 79 -3.12 8.42 -0.71
N LEU A 80 -2.04 7.63 -0.62
CA LEU A 80 -1.26 7.46 0.61
C LEU A 80 -0.56 8.75 1.02
N GLU A 81 -0.02 9.51 0.07
CA GLU A 81 0.62 10.81 0.32
C GLU A 81 -0.33 11.88 0.87
N ARG A 82 -1.66 11.68 0.75
CA ARG A 82 -2.66 12.58 1.35
C ARG A 82 -2.92 12.29 2.82
N LEU A 83 -2.39 11.20 3.36
CA LEU A 83 -2.57 10.86 4.77
C LEU A 83 -1.67 11.75 5.64
N TYR A 84 -2.23 12.28 6.74
CA TYR A 84 -1.45 13.00 7.74
C TYR A 84 -0.26 12.15 8.25
N ASN A 85 0.94 12.74 8.32
CA ASN A 85 2.21 12.10 8.67
C ASN A 85 2.79 11.11 7.65
N VAL A 86 2.26 11.04 6.42
CA VAL A 86 2.96 10.40 5.29
C VAL A 86 3.77 11.46 4.56
N VAL A 87 5.07 11.22 4.41
CA VAL A 87 6.03 12.12 3.74
C VAL A 87 6.06 11.83 2.23
N SER A 88 6.08 10.55 1.85
CA SER A 88 6.08 10.12 0.45
C SER A 88 5.61 8.67 0.30
N ALA A 89 5.09 8.31 -0.87
CA ALA A 89 4.81 6.91 -1.22
C ALA A 89 5.26 6.61 -2.66
N GLU A 90 6.05 5.56 -2.84
CA GLU A 90 6.59 5.19 -4.15
C GLU A 90 6.60 3.67 -4.39
N LYS A 91 6.54 3.27 -5.66
CA LYS A 91 6.75 1.89 -6.08
C LYS A 91 8.24 1.55 -5.99
N VAL A 92 8.55 0.43 -5.35
CA VAL A 92 9.91 -0.11 -5.29
C VAL A 92 10.10 -1.03 -6.49
N GLY A 93 10.95 -0.62 -7.44
CA GLY A 93 11.36 -1.49 -8.53
C GLY A 93 12.11 -2.74 -8.02
N ARG A 94 12.06 -3.84 -8.77
CA ARG A 94 13.00 -4.96 -8.56
C ARG A 94 14.42 -4.39 -8.74
N ARG A 95 15.20 -4.29 -7.65
CA ARG A 95 16.65 -4.15 -7.78
C ARG A 95 17.12 -5.32 -8.64
N LYS A 96 17.62 -5.05 -9.86
CA LYS A 96 18.54 -5.99 -10.53
C LYS A 96 19.63 -6.27 -9.50
N ARG A 97 19.87 -7.56 -9.23
CA ARG A 97 20.82 -8.10 -8.24
C ARG A 97 21.88 -7.07 -7.83
N ALA A 98 21.97 -6.79 -6.54
CA ALA A 98 23.25 -6.38 -5.98
C ALA A 98 24.24 -7.49 -6.35
N GLU A 99 25.06 -7.25 -7.36
CA GLU A 99 26.22 -8.06 -7.67
C GLU A 99 27.06 -8.08 -6.39
N ARG A 100 27.22 -9.28 -5.84
CA ARG A 100 28.10 -9.55 -4.72
C ARG A 100 29.51 -9.14 -5.15
N ALA A 101 30.08 -8.15 -4.46
CA ALA A 101 31.52 -7.99 -4.37
C ALA A 101 32.06 -8.90 -3.25
#